data_AF-A0A7Y3MEX5-F1
#
_entry.id   AF-A0A7Y3MEX5-F1
#
_cell.length_a   1.000
_cell.length_b   1.000
_cell.length_c   1.000
_cell.angle_alpha   90.00
_cell.angle_beta   90.00
_cell.angle_gamma   90.00
#
_symmetry.space_group_name_H-M   'P 1'
#
loop_
_entity.id
_entity.type
_entity.pdbx_description
1 polymer ?
#
loop_
_entity_poly.entity_id
_entity_poly.type
_entity_poly.pdbx_seq_one_letter_code
_entity_poly.pdbx_strand_id
1 'polypeptide(L)' 'MEIMVFTLNAIVIYGLSDWIVRSIERRRGAALKNRQVVFFVIILVLALVSFELLQRLFAG' A
#
# COMPACT_ATOMS: atom_id res chain seq x y z
N MET A 1 -16.01 14.30 5.51
CA MET A 1 -14.86 14.52 4.58
C MET A 1 -13.71 13.58 4.91
N GLU A 2 -13.26 13.49 6.17
CA GLU A 2 -12.15 12.60 6.58
C GLU A 2 -12.32 11.13 6.21
N ILE A 3 -13.47 10.51 6.51
CA ILE A 3 -13.70 9.09 6.20
C ILE A 3 -13.57 8.80 4.70
N MET A 4 -13.98 9.74 3.85
CA MET A 4 -13.89 9.60 2.40
C MET A 4 -12.43 9.67 1.94
N VAL A 5 -11.63 10.57 2.52
CA VAL A 5 -10.19 10.66 2.26
C VAL A 5 -9.46 9.41 2.74
N PHE A 6 -9.75 8.92 3.95
CA PHE A 6 -9.14 7.70 4.48
C PHE A 6 -9.52 6.46 3.65
N THR A 7 -10.77 6.39 3.18
CA THR A 7 -11.23 5.31 2.30
C THR A 7 -10.53 5.36 0.94
N LEU A 8 -10.44 6.54 0.32
CA LEU A 8 -9.70 6.74 -0.93
C LEU A 8 -8.21 6.38 -0.75
N ASN A 9 -7.60 6.80 0.35
CA ASN A 9 -6.23 6.46 0.68
C ASN A 9 -6.03 4.94 0.77
N ALA A 10 -6.93 4.22 1.46
CA ALA A 10 -6.87 2.77 1.55
C ALA A 10 -6.96 2.10 0.16
N ILE A 11 -7.83 2.60 -0.73
CA ILE A 11 -7.93 2.10 -2.12
C ILE A 11 -6.62 2.34 -2.88
N VAL A 12 -6.04 3.54 -2.77
CA VAL A 12 -4.76 3.89 -3.40
C VAL A 12 -3.64 2.99 -2.88
N ILE A 13 -3.54 2.82 -1.55
CA ILE A 13 -2.54 1.96 -0.91
C ILE A 13 -2.68 0.50 -1.39
N TYR A 14 -3.91 -0.02 -1.46
CA TYR A 14 -4.15 -1.37 -1.97
C TYR A 14 -3.66 -1.53 -3.40
N GLY A 15 -4.04 -0.61 -4.28
CA GLY A 15 -3.62 -0.62 -5.69
C GLY A 15 -2.11 -0.48 -5.86
N LEU A 16 -1.48 0.42 -5.09
CA LEU A 16 -0.03 0.63 -5.10
C LEU A 16 0.70 -0.62 -4.61
N SER A 17 0.19 -1.27 -3.57
CA SER A 17 0.76 -2.51 -3.03
C SER A 17 0.73 -3.64 -4.05
N ASP A 18 -0.40 -3.83 -4.74
CA ASP A 18 -0.52 -4.85 -5.78
C ASP A 18 0.40 -4.53 -6.97
N TRP A 19 0.51 -3.26 -7.35
CA TRP A 19 1.43 -2.83 -8.40
C TRP A 19 2.90 -3.12 -8.05
N ILE A 20 3.33 -2.84 -6.81
CA ILE A 20 4.69 -3.13 -6.33
C ILE A 20 4.97 -4.63 -6.39
N VAL A 21 4.06 -5.46 -5.86
CA VAL A 21 4.19 -6.92 -5.89
C VAL A 21 4.31 -7.42 -7.33
N ARG A 22 3.42 -6.97 -8.23
CA ARG A 22 3.49 -7.35 -9.65
C ARG A 22 4.77 -6.87 -10.32
N SER A 23 5.29 -5.70 -9.95
CA SER A 23 6.56 -5.19 -10.47
C SER A 23 7.73 -6.09 -10.06
N ILE A 24 7.74 -6.56 -8.80
CA ILE A 24 8.72 -7.53 -8.30
C ILE A 24 8.61 -8.85 -9.06
N GLU A 25 7.40 -9.36 -9.27
CA GLU A 25 7.15 -10.60 -10.02
C GLU A 25 7.63 -10.51 -11.47
N ARG A 26 7.38 -9.38 -12.15
CA ARG A 26 7.87 -9.13 -13.52
C ARG A 26 9.39 -9.12 -13.58
N ARG A 27 10.06 -8.47 -12.63
CA ARG A 27 11.54 -8.43 -12.57
C ARG A 27 12.14 -9.80 -12.29
N ARG A 28 11.44 -10.63 -11.50
CA ARG A 28 11.86 -12.00 -11.18
C ARG A 28 11.60 -12.98 -12.32
N GLY A 29 10.65 -12.68 -13.22
CA GLY A 29 10.21 -13.59 -14.27
C GLY A 29 9.35 -14.76 -13.75
N ALA A 30 8.93 -14.73 -12.49
CA ALA A 30 8.14 -15.77 -11.85
C ALA A 30 7.28 -15.18 -10.72
N ALA A 31 6.13 -15.80 -10.47
CA ALA A 31 5.26 -15.44 -9.35
C ALA A 31 5.97 -15.67 -8.01
N LEU A 32 5.71 -14.80 -7.03
CA LEU A 32 6.28 -14.96 -5.70
C LEU A 32 5.62 -16.14 -4.99
N LYS A 33 6.43 -17.10 -4.52
CA LYS A 33 5.94 -18.26 -3.74
C LYS A 33 5.12 -17.82 -2.51
N ASN A 34 5.55 -16.75 -1.84
CA ASN A 34 4.88 -16.16 -0.68
C ASN A 34 4.25 -14.80 -1.02
N ARG A 35 3.61 -14.66 -2.20
CA ARG A 35 3.02 -13.40 -2.69
C ARG A 35 2.15 -12.71 -1.65
N GLN A 36 1.32 -13.46 -0.93
CA GLN A 36 0.42 -12.91 0.09
C GLN A 36 1.18 -12.27 1.26
N VAL A 37 2.26 -12.91 1.74
CA VAL A 37 3.08 -12.36 2.82
C VAL A 37 3.78 -11.07 2.36
N VAL A 38 4.32 -11.08 1.14
CA VAL A 38 4.98 -9.90 0.57
C VAL A 38 3.99 -8.75 0.37
N PHE A 39 2.80 -9.04 -0.16
CA PHE A 39 1.72 -8.06 -0.27
C PHE A 39 1.33 -7.48 1.11
N PHE A 40 1.18 -8.34 2.11
CA PHE A 40 0.83 -7.94 3.47
C PHE A 40 1.87 -6.99 4.07
N VAL A 41 3.16 -7.31 3.93
CA VAL A 41 4.24 -6.45 4.43
C VAL A 41 4.24 -5.09 3.71
N ILE A 42 4.09 -5.09 2.38
CA ILE A 42 4.06 -3.85 1.59
C ILE A 42 2.86 -2.97 1.98
N ILE A 43 1.66 -3.53 2.02
CA ILE A 43 0.45 -2.77 2.34
C ILE A 43 0.48 -2.26 3.77
N LEU A 44 1.02 -3.03 4.72
CA LEU A 44 1.17 -2.61 6.11
C LEU A 44 2.10 -1.41 6.23
N VAL A 45 3.30 -1.48 5.63
CA VAL A 45 4.27 -0.37 5.66
C VAL A 45 3.69 0.87 4.97
N LEU A 46 3.09 0.72 3.80
CA LEU A 46 2.45 1.83 3.09
C LEU A 46 1.30 2.45 3.87
N ALA A 47 0.49 1.63 4.54
CA ALA A 47 -0.59 2.11 5.39
C ALA A 47 -0.04 2.96 6.54
N LEU A 48 0.91 2.42 7.31
CA LEU A 48 1.49 3.15 8.45
C LEU A 48 2.08 4.50 8.03
N VAL A 49 2.90 4.52 6.97
CA VAL A 49 3.51 5.74 6.44
C VAL A 49 2.46 6.72 5.93
N SER A 50 1.46 6.23 5.20
CA SER A 50 0.42 7.08 4.62
C SER A 50 -0.49 7.68 5.70
N PHE A 51 -0.90 6.90 6.71
CA PHE A 51 -1.70 7.40 7.83
C PHE A 51 -0.94 8.46 8.62
N GLU A 52 0.37 8.27 8.85
CA GLU A 52 1.21 9.28 9.48
C GLU A 52 1.29 10.57 8.65
N LEU A 53 1.49 10.46 7.33
CA LEU A 53 1.50 11.60 6.42
C LEU A 53 0.16 12.35 6.42
N LEU A 54 -0.96 11.64 6.34
CA LEU A 54 -2.28 12.24 6.38
C LEU A 54 -2.51 12.95 7.72
N GLN A 55 -2.14 12.33 8.85
CA GLN A 55 -2.24 12.97 10.16
C GLN A 55 -1.44 14.27 10.21
N ARG A 56 -0.19 14.29 9.72
CA ARG A 56 0.63 15.51 9.68
C ARG A 56 0.04 16.59 8.78
N LEU A 57 -0.57 16.20 7.65
CA LEU A 57 -1.20 17.12 6.71
C LEU A 57 -2.53 17.69 7.21
N PHE A 58 -3.29 16.93 8.01
CA PHE A 58 -4.57 17.38 8.58
C PHE A 58 -4.42 18.00 9.98
N ALA A 59 -3.32 17.75 10.69
CA ALA A 59 -3.03 18.33 11.99
C ALA A 59 -2.27 19.67 11.92
N GLY A 60 -1.87 20.11 10.73
CA GLY A 60 -1.32 21.44 10.46
C GLY A 60 -2.35 22.37 9.84
#